data_AF-A0A927IRS7-F1
#
_entry.id   AF-A0A927IRS7-F1
#
_cell.length_a   1.000
_cell.length_b   1.000
_cell.length_c   1.000
_cell.angle_alpha   90.00
_cell.angle_beta   90.00
_cell.angle_gamma   90.00
#
_symmetry.space_group_name_H-M   'P 1'
#
loop_
_entity.id
_entity.type
_entity.pdbx_description
1 polymer ?
#
loop_
_entity_poly.entity_id
_entity_poly.type
_entity_poly.pdbx_seq_one_letter_code
_entity_poly.pdbx_strand_id
1 'polypeptide(L)'
;MTISILNHPAELLLGSDARTAQAMGARQFRSAAKAVRFAMEHAAPVSLRGALLRIGDLSLGPDQIRALHRQMHQLGQSRRSGH
;
A
#
# COMPACT_ATOMS: atom_id res chain seq x y z
N MET A 1 -1.45 15.12 -5.15
CA MET A 1 -1.79 14.19 -4.05
C MET A 1 -0.70 14.26 -3.01
N THR A 2 -1.03 14.64 -1.78
CA THR A 2 -0.12 15.05 -0.71
C THR A 2 0.69 13.88 -0.15
N ILE A 3 2.02 13.92 -0.30
CA ILE A 3 2.98 12.94 0.24
C ILE A 3 2.78 12.70 1.76
N SER A 4 2.15 13.63 2.47
CA SER A 4 1.80 13.53 3.89
C SER A 4 0.98 12.30 4.26
N ILE A 5 0.14 11.75 3.36
CA ILE A 5 -0.64 10.53 3.69
C ILE A 5 0.29 9.33 3.94
N LEU A 6 1.48 9.33 3.32
CA LEU A 6 2.44 8.25 3.47
C LEU A 6 2.95 8.10 4.90
N ASN A 7 2.94 9.18 5.69
CA ASN A 7 3.35 9.18 7.09
C ASN A 7 2.20 8.87 8.06
N HIS A 8 0.96 8.83 7.58
CA HIS A 8 -0.20 8.51 8.41
C HIS A 8 -0.29 7.01 8.67
N PRO A 9 -0.79 6.60 9.85
CA PRO A 9 -1.05 5.19 10.15
C PRO A 9 -2.01 4.61 9.11
N ALA A 10 -1.75 3.36 8.75
CA ALA A 10 -2.48 2.69 7.69
C ALA A 10 -2.71 1.23 8.05
N GLU A 11 -3.83 0.69 7.60
CA GLU A 11 -4.21 -0.69 7.81
C GLU A 11 -4.23 -1.41 6.47
N LEU A 12 -3.45 -2.46 6.34
CA LEU A 12 -3.37 -3.25 5.12
C LEU A 12 -4.06 -4.60 5.35
N LEU A 13 -5.11 -4.83 4.60
CA LEU A 13 -5.75 -6.14 4.50
C LEU A 13 -5.08 -6.89 3.36
N LEU A 14 -4.48 -8.05 3.67
CA LEU A 14 -3.84 -8.92 2.70
C LEU A 14 -4.64 -10.21 2.56
N GLY A 15 -4.95 -10.60 1.33
CA GLY A 15 -5.59 -11.85 1.03
C GLY A 15 -5.70 -12.06 -0.48
N SER A 16 -5.67 -13.32 -0.89
CA SER A 16 -5.87 -13.70 -2.31
C SER A 16 -7.20 -13.16 -2.86
N ASP A 17 -8.20 -13.05 -2.00
CA ASP A 17 -9.55 -12.58 -2.29
C ASP A 17 -10.06 -11.69 -1.15
N ALA A 18 -11.04 -10.84 -1.43
CA ALA A 18 -11.64 -9.95 -0.42
C ALA A 18 -12.13 -10.72 0.81
N ARG A 19 -12.67 -11.94 0.64
CA ARG A 19 -13.09 -12.82 1.75
C ARG A 19 -11.92 -13.26 2.61
N THR A 20 -10.81 -13.67 2.00
CA THR A 20 -9.60 -14.09 2.70
C THR A 20 -8.93 -12.91 3.40
N ALA A 21 -8.94 -11.73 2.78
CA ALA A 21 -8.41 -10.50 3.36
C ALA A 21 -9.19 -10.08 4.62
N GLN A 22 -10.52 -10.24 4.60
CA GLN A 22 -11.36 -10.01 5.78
C GLN A 22 -11.11 -11.06 6.87
N ALA A 23 -10.90 -12.32 6.49
CA ALA A 23 -10.64 -13.42 7.43
C ALA A 23 -9.26 -13.36 8.10
N MET A 24 -8.23 -12.92 7.37
CA MET A 24 -6.88 -12.73 7.90
C MET A 24 -6.74 -11.47 8.76
N GLY A 25 -7.67 -10.52 8.59
CA GLY A 25 -7.71 -9.28 9.35
C GLY A 25 -6.76 -8.20 8.84
N ALA A 26 -7.05 -6.96 9.20
CA ALA A 26 -6.25 -5.81 8.82
C ALA A 26 -4.96 -5.73 9.65
N ARG A 27 -3.82 -5.66 8.96
CA ARG A 27 -2.52 -5.45 9.57
C ARG A 27 -2.28 -3.96 9.71
N GLN A 28 -2.22 -3.46 10.95
CA GLN A 28 -1.93 -2.05 11.21
C GLN A 28 -0.44 -1.75 11.04
N PHE A 29 -0.15 -0.64 10.36
CA PHE A 29 1.18 -0.11 10.12
C PHE A 29 1.25 1.33 10.63
N ARG A 30 2.43 1.69 11.13
CA ARG A 30 2.69 3.06 11.60
C ARG A 30 2.64 4.12 10.49
N SER A 31 2.77 3.70 9.23
CA SER A 31 2.83 4.60 8.07
C SER A 31 2.33 3.91 6.81
N ALA A 32 1.55 4.59 5.97
CA ALA A 32 1.08 4.08 4.69
C ALA A 32 2.22 3.70 3.74
N ALA A 33 3.35 4.40 3.76
CA ALA A 33 4.54 3.99 2.99
C ALA A 33 5.04 2.59 3.37
N LYS A 34 5.05 2.25 4.67
CA LYS A 34 5.43 0.92 5.15
C LYS A 34 4.41 -0.13 4.74
N ALA A 35 3.12 0.19 4.82
CA ALA A 35 2.05 -0.69 4.38
C ALA A 35 2.16 -1.01 2.88
N VAL A 36 2.34 -0.01 2.02
CA VAL A 36 2.51 -0.19 0.56
C VAL A 36 3.75 -1.01 0.25
N ARG A 37 4.89 -0.71 0.88
CA ARG A 37 6.12 -1.48 0.69
C ARG A 37 5.97 -2.93 1.14
N PHE A 38 5.35 -3.15 2.30
CA PHE A 38 5.06 -4.50 2.78
C PHE A 38 4.13 -5.25 1.83
N ALA A 39 3.09 -4.59 1.31
CA ALA A 39 2.21 -5.17 0.31
C ALA A 39 2.99 -5.60 -0.95
N MET A 40 3.96 -4.81 -1.41
CA MET A 40 4.75 -5.15 -2.60
C MET A 40 5.86 -6.19 -2.36
N GLU A 41 6.50 -6.17 -1.19
CA GLU A 41 7.57 -7.14 -0.85
C GLU A 41 7.01 -8.50 -0.40
N HIS A 42 5.92 -8.51 0.36
CA HIS A 42 5.35 -9.74 0.93
C HIS A 42 4.16 -10.30 0.15
N ALA A 43 3.40 -9.48 -0.60
CA ALA A 43 2.34 -10.02 -1.44
C ALA A 43 2.93 -10.40 -2.80
N ALA A 44 3.10 -11.71 -3.02
CA ALA A 44 3.22 -12.24 -4.38
C ALA A 44 2.08 -11.66 -5.25
N PRO A 45 2.27 -11.47 -6.57
CA PRO A 45 1.31 -10.77 -7.44
C PRO A 45 -0.14 -11.29 -7.39
N VAL A 46 -0.34 -12.54 -6.92
CA VAL A 46 -1.65 -13.15 -6.69
C VAL A 46 -2.35 -12.68 -5.41
N SER A 47 -1.62 -12.38 -4.33
CA SER A 47 -2.17 -11.95 -3.04
C SER A 47 -2.56 -10.47 -2.98
N LEU A 48 -2.24 -9.72 -4.05
CA LEU A 48 -2.63 -8.32 -4.21
C LEU A 48 -4.03 -8.16 -4.80
N ARG A 49 -4.67 -9.21 -5.33
CA ARG A 49 -6.00 -9.10 -5.96
C ARG A 49 -7.09 -8.72 -4.96
N GLY A 50 -7.01 -9.19 -3.73
CA GLY A 50 -7.92 -8.85 -2.63
C GLY A 50 -7.40 -7.81 -1.66
N ALA A 51 -6.27 -7.15 -1.95
CA ALA A 51 -5.64 -6.25 -0.98
C ALA A 51 -6.39 -4.92 -0.87
N LEU A 52 -6.61 -4.47 0.37
CA LEU A 52 -7.23 -3.18 0.68
C LEU A 52 -6.33 -2.41 1.65
N LEU A 53 -5.99 -1.17 1.31
CA LEU A 53 -5.18 -0.30 2.14
C LEU A 53 -6.05 0.84 2.67
N ARG A 54 -6.26 0.88 3.98
CA ARG A 54 -6.99 1.95 4.67
C ARG A 54 -6.00 2.93 5.29
N ILE A 55 -6.20 4.23 5.13
CA ILE A 55 -5.36 5.29 5.67
C ILE A 55 -6.30 6.32 6.29
N GLY A 56 -6.58 6.17 7.59
CA GLY A 56 -7.66 6.91 8.23
C GLY A 56 -9.01 6.61 7.53
N ASP A 57 -9.65 7.65 7.02
CA ASP A 57 -10.91 7.56 6.26
C ASP A 57 -10.73 7.18 4.78
N LEU A 58 -9.50 7.12 4.27
CA LEU A 58 -9.25 6.76 2.88
C LEU A 58 -9.14 5.23 2.74
N SER A 59 -9.89 4.65 1.81
CA SER A 59 -9.76 3.22 1.47
C SER A 59 -9.29 3.08 0.02
N LEU A 60 -8.09 2.54 -0.15
CA LEU A 60 -7.43 2.33 -1.43
C LEU A 60 -7.49 0.86 -1.82
N GLY A 61 -8.11 0.59 -2.96
CA GLY A 61 -8.12 -0.75 -3.55
C GLY A 61 -6.77 -1.14 -4.17
N PRO A 62 -6.64 -2.37 -4.67
CA PRO A 62 -5.36 -2.92 -5.13
C PRO A 62 -4.77 -2.18 -6.33
N ASP A 63 -5.63 -1.68 -7.23
CA ASP A 63 -5.21 -0.84 -8.36
C ASP A 63 -4.62 0.52 -7.90
N GLN A 64 -5.25 1.12 -6.88
CA GLN A 64 -4.77 2.37 -6.29
C GLN A 64 -3.47 2.18 -5.52
N ILE A 65 -3.30 1.06 -4.80
CA ILE A 65 -2.04 0.71 -4.13
C ILE A 65 -0.90 0.60 -5.16
N ARG A 66 -1.15 -0.07 -6.29
CA ARG A 66 -0.18 -0.18 -7.39
C ARG A 66 0.16 1.19 -7.99
N ALA A 67 -0.84 2.04 -8.23
CA ALA A 67 -0.63 3.40 -8.72
C ALA A 67 0.21 4.22 -7.73
N LEU A 68 -0.13 4.17 -6.44
CA LEU A 68 0.59 4.87 -5.37
C LEU A 68 2.03 4.38 -5.25
N HIS A 69 2.26 3.07 -5.30
CA HIS A 69 3.61 2.50 -5.30
C HIS A 69 4.45 3.00 -6.49
N ARG A 70 3.88 3.02 -7.70
CA ARG A 70 4.57 3.57 -8.87
C ARG A 70 4.91 5.05 -8.69
N GLN A 71 3.99 5.86 -8.17
CA GLN A 71 4.24 7.27 -7.88
C GLN A 71 5.32 7.47 -6.81
N MET A 72 5.32 6.67 -5.74
CA MET A 72 6.36 6.69 -4.71
C MET A 72 7.73 6.33 -5.30
N HIS A 73 7.78 5.31 -6.15
CA HIS A 73 9.00 4.89 -6.80
C HIS A 73 9.55 5.96 -7.75
N GLN A 74 8.67 6.61 -8.54
CA GLN A 74 9.04 7.75 -9.38
C GLN A 74 9.57 8.92 -8.54
N LEU A 75 8.87 9.31 -7.47
CA LEU A 75 9.31 10.40 -6.58
C LEU A 75 10.64 10.09 -5.86
N GLY A 76 10.89 8.83 -5.52
CA GLY A 76 12.15 8.37 -4.93
C GLY A 76 13.30 8.35 -5.94
N GLN A 77 13.03 7.98 -7.20
CA GLN A 77 14.03 7.97 -8.27
C GLN A 77 14.39 9.37 -8.77
N SER A 78 13.42 10.30 -8.82
CA SER A 78 13.68 11.69 -9.21
C SER A 78 14.64 12.43 -8.26
N ARG A 79 14.84 11.94 -7.04
CA ARG A 79 15.85 12.47 -6.10
C ARG A 79 17.24 11.87 -6.26
N ARG A 80 17.39 10.84 -7.10
CA ARG A 80 18.66 10.15 -7.35
C ARG A 80 19.27 10.47 -8.73
N SER A 81 18.50 11.12 -9.59
CA SER A 81 18.96 11.63 -10.89
C SER A 81 19.31 13.11 -10.76
N GLY A 82 20.44 13.36 -10.10
CA GLY A 82 21.08 14.67 -10.00
C GLY A 82 22.58 14.44 -9.87
N HIS A 83 23.19 14.03 -10.97
CA HIS A 83 24.63 14.09 -11.24
C HIS A 83 24.79 14.82 -12.58
#